data_AF-A0A1B9F9S3-F1
#
_entry.id   AF-A0A1B9F9S3-F1
#
_cell.length_a   1.000
_cell.length_b   1.000
_cell.length_c   1.000
_cell.angle_alpha   90.00
_cell.angle_beta   90.00
_cell.angle_gamma   90.00
#
_symmetry.space_group_name_H-M   'P 1'
#
loop_
_entity.id
_entity.type
_entity.pdbx_description
1 polymer ?
#
loop_
_entity_poly.entity_id
_entity_poly.type
_entity_poly.pdbx_seq_one_letter_code
_entity_poly.pdbx_strand_id
1 'polypeptide(L)'
;MFKKGLGVLVSLMTMAFVASTVLAGVGPAVIKLENKKGTVTFQHHKHQERTKCAECHHEKGPDGKQVPYYEGMKIQKCETCHNKSFPNKKLNKPMKAFHKNCKGCHKTHHGPTKCKECHKKK
;
A
#
# COMPACT_ATOMS: atom_id res chain seq x y z
N MET A 1 13.01 -61.51 -24.70
CA MET A 1 12.63 -60.84 -23.44
C MET A 1 13.39 -59.52 -23.35
N PHE A 2 12.81 -58.43 -23.87
CA PHE A 2 13.43 -57.10 -23.89
C PHE A 2 12.96 -56.30 -22.67
N LYS A 3 13.85 -56.06 -21.70
CA LYS A 3 13.59 -55.16 -20.57
C LYS A 3 13.70 -53.71 -21.04
N LYS A 4 12.58 -52.99 -20.99
CA LYS A 4 12.44 -51.57 -21.31
C LYS A 4 13.13 -50.71 -20.23
N GLY A 5 14.14 -49.94 -20.63
CA GLY A 5 14.75 -48.91 -19.78
C GLY A 5 13.92 -47.63 -19.82
N LEU A 6 13.18 -47.35 -18.75
CA LEU A 6 12.44 -46.12 -18.56
C LEU A 6 13.38 -45.10 -17.88
N GLY A 7 14.08 -44.30 -18.69
CA GLY A 7 14.88 -43.17 -18.21
C GLY A 7 13.97 -41.98 -17.87
N VAL A 8 13.67 -41.79 -16.59
CA VAL A 8 12.96 -40.60 -16.09
C VAL A 8 13.99 -39.47 -15.96
N LEU A 9 14.04 -38.60 -16.97
CA LEU A 9 14.72 -37.30 -16.90
C LEU A 9 13.88 -36.35 -16.05
N VAL A 10 14.17 -36.30 -14.74
CA VAL A 10 13.67 -35.27 -13.83
C VAL A 10 14.36 -33.96 -14.19
N SER A 11 13.71 -33.16 -15.05
CA SER A 11 14.11 -31.78 -15.32
C SER A 11 13.90 -30.97 -14.04
N LEU A 12 15.00 -30.73 -13.31
CA LEU A 12 15.05 -29.92 -12.11
C LEU A 12 14.89 -28.44 -12.53
N MET A 13 13.63 -28.01 -12.71
CA MET A 13 13.31 -26.62 -12.98
C MET A 13 13.56 -25.81 -11.70
N THR A 14 14.76 -25.25 -11.59
CA THR A 14 15.18 -24.38 -10.50
C THR A 14 14.30 -23.13 -10.50
N MET A 15 13.26 -23.12 -9.67
CA MET A 15 12.57 -21.90 -9.27
C MET A 15 13.56 -21.07 -8.44
N ALA A 16 14.13 -20.05 -9.07
CA ALA A 16 14.83 -18.99 -8.36
C ALA A 16 13.82 -18.23 -7.49
N PHE A 17 13.69 -18.66 -6.24
CA PHE A 17 12.99 -17.90 -5.21
C PHE A 17 13.84 -16.68 -4.88
N VAL A 18 13.46 -15.52 -5.42
CA VAL A 18 14.04 -14.24 -5.00
C VAL A 18 13.50 -13.95 -3.60
N ALA A 19 14.26 -14.36 -2.58
CA ALA A 19 13.97 -14.06 -1.19
C ALA A 19 14.09 -12.54 -0.99
N SER A 20 12.97 -11.83 -1.15
CA SER A 20 12.83 -10.46 -0.71
C SER A 20 12.76 -10.49 0.82
N THR A 21 13.89 -10.24 1.48
CA THR A 21 13.93 -10.08 2.94
C THR A 21 13.10 -8.86 3.31
N VAL A 22 11.84 -9.08 3.66
CA VAL A 22 10.99 -8.06 4.27
C VAL A 22 11.43 -7.96 5.73
N LEU A 23 12.24 -6.96 6.05
CA LEU A 23 12.49 -6.55 7.43
C LEU A 23 11.12 -6.23 8.06
N ALA A 24 10.75 -6.98 9.10
CA ALA A 24 9.49 -6.78 9.81
C ALA A 24 9.38 -5.31 10.26
N GLY A 25 8.28 -4.64 9.89
CA GLY A 25 7.98 -3.27 10.32
C GLY A 25 8.29 -2.16 9.30
N VAL A 26 8.95 -2.44 8.18
CA VAL A 26 9.25 -1.42 7.15
C VAL A 26 8.60 -1.80 5.82
N GLY A 27 7.60 -1.02 5.41
CA GLY A 27 6.96 -1.16 4.10
C GLY A 27 7.94 -0.91 2.94
N PRO A 28 7.53 -1.17 1.68
CA PRO A 28 8.37 -0.91 0.51
C PRO A 28 8.78 0.56 0.44
N ALA A 29 10.02 0.83 -0.02
CA ALA A 29 10.55 2.20 -0.09
C ALA A 29 9.70 3.14 -0.95
N VAL A 30 9.15 2.61 -2.03
CA VAL A 30 8.32 3.33 -2.99
C VAL A 30 7.08 2.50 -3.30
N ILE A 31 5.92 3.16 -3.31
CA ILE A 31 4.62 2.56 -3.65
C ILE A 31 4.07 3.24 -4.89
N LYS A 32 3.62 2.46 -5.87
CA LYS A 32 2.89 2.97 -7.04
C LYS A 32 1.39 2.89 -6.77
N LEU A 33 0.75 4.05 -6.66
CA LEU A 33 -0.69 4.19 -6.45
C LEU A 33 -1.37 4.48 -7.78
N GLU A 34 -1.78 3.40 -8.46
CA GLU A 34 -2.46 3.49 -9.76
C GLU A 34 -3.91 3.95 -9.60
N ASN A 35 -4.35 4.84 -10.48
CA ASN A 35 -5.71 5.35 -10.49
C ASN A 35 -6.04 6.01 -11.84
N LYS A 36 -7.32 6.36 -12.03
CA LYS A 36 -7.84 6.93 -13.29
C LYS A 36 -7.20 8.27 -13.73
N LYS A 37 -6.48 8.97 -12.85
CA LYS A 37 -5.78 10.23 -13.16
C LYS A 37 -4.28 10.04 -13.39
N GLY A 38 -3.82 8.79 -13.46
CA GLY A 38 -2.41 8.44 -13.60
C GLY A 38 -1.78 8.01 -12.28
N THR A 39 -0.70 7.24 -12.38
CA THR A 39 0.01 6.66 -11.25
C THR A 39 0.66 7.73 -10.38
N VAL A 40 0.32 7.76 -9.09
CA VAL A 40 1.04 8.56 -8.10
C VAL A 40 2.17 7.71 -7.54
N THR A 41 3.41 8.17 -7.67
CA THR A 41 4.57 7.52 -7.06
C THR A 41 4.74 8.04 -5.64
N PHE A 42 4.44 7.21 -4.66
CA PHE A 42 4.53 7.55 -3.24
C PHE A 42 5.87 7.10 -2.67
N GLN A 43 6.66 8.05 -2.20
CA GLN A 43 7.96 7.80 -1.57
C GLN A 43 7.74 7.43 -0.10
N HIS A 44 7.36 6.18 0.19
CA HIS A 44 6.91 5.72 1.50
C HIS A 44 7.98 5.93 2.58
N HIS A 45 9.23 5.53 2.36
CA HIS A 45 10.31 5.72 3.36
C HIS A 45 10.54 7.20 3.68
N LYS A 46 10.52 8.09 2.67
CA LYS A 46 10.65 9.53 2.90
C LYS A 46 9.52 10.12 3.77
N HIS A 47 8.32 9.53 3.71
CA HIS A 47 7.25 9.92 4.61
C HIS A 47 7.46 9.32 6.00
N GLN A 48 7.87 8.06 6.08
CA GLN A 48 8.18 7.37 7.35
C GLN A 48 9.29 8.07 8.15
N GLU A 49 10.28 8.67 7.50
CA GLU A 49 11.31 9.49 8.15
C GLU A 49 10.75 10.78 8.79
N ARG A 50 9.55 11.21 8.41
CA ARG A 50 8.96 12.51 8.78
C ARG A 50 7.61 12.38 9.48
N THR A 51 7.11 11.16 9.65
CA THR A 51 5.74 10.90 10.09
C THR A 51 5.64 9.58 10.82
N LYS A 52 4.61 9.43 11.65
CA LYS A 52 4.35 8.18 12.37
C LYS A 52 3.52 7.26 11.49
N CYS A 53 3.67 5.94 11.65
CA CYS A 53 2.84 4.95 10.95
C CYS A 53 1.33 5.25 11.11
N ALA A 54 0.93 5.70 12.31
CA ALA A 54 -0.45 6.04 12.66
C ALA A 54 -1.05 7.22 11.89
N GLU A 55 -0.23 8.08 11.26
CA GLU A 55 -0.72 9.18 10.42
C GLU A 55 -1.37 8.68 9.12
N CYS A 56 -1.13 7.42 8.75
CA CYS A 56 -1.69 6.81 7.55
C CYS A 56 -2.36 5.47 7.84
N HIS A 57 -1.69 4.60 8.59
CA HIS A 57 -2.19 3.28 8.95
C HIS A 57 -3.03 3.38 10.22
N HIS A 58 -4.31 3.09 10.08
CA HIS A 58 -5.24 3.07 11.19
C HIS A 58 -6.27 1.99 10.95
N GLU A 59 -6.94 1.60 12.02
CA GLU A 59 -8.07 0.69 11.99
C GLU A 59 -9.35 1.43 12.40
N LYS A 60 -10.49 0.80 12.13
CA LYS A 60 -11.77 1.20 12.70
C LYS A 60 -12.07 0.29 13.90
N GLY A 61 -12.07 0.87 15.09
CA GLY A 61 -12.44 0.18 16.32
C GLY A 61 -13.91 -0.26 16.33
N PRO A 62 -14.30 -1.12 17.30
CA PRO A 62 -15.66 -1.63 17.42
C PRO A 62 -16.69 -0.51 17.70
N ASP A 63 -16.28 0.57 18.35
CA ASP A 63 -17.09 1.78 18.57
C ASP A 63 -17.17 2.69 17.33
N GLY A 64 -16.57 2.27 16.22
CA GLY A 64 -16.52 2.99 14.96
C GLY A 64 -15.51 4.13 14.91
N LYS A 65 -14.72 4.33 15.96
CA LYS A 65 -13.67 5.36 15.99
C LYS A 65 -12.39 4.85 15.32
N GLN A 66 -11.54 5.80 14.94
CA GLN A 66 -10.24 5.48 14.38
C GLN A 66 -9.29 5.03 15.49
N VAL A 67 -8.66 3.88 15.29
CA VAL A 67 -7.62 3.34 16.18
C VAL A 67 -6.26 3.57 15.52
N PRO A 68 -5.30 4.23 16.20
CA PRO A 68 -3.95 4.44 15.68
C PRO A 68 -3.24 3.12 15.34
N TYR A 69 -2.26 3.19 14.43
CA TYR A 69 -1.35 2.07 14.16
C TYR A 69 -0.72 1.53 15.46
N TYR A 70 -0.55 0.21 15.50
CA TYR A 70 0.24 -0.51 16.49
C TYR A 70 1.06 -1.61 15.80
N GLU A 71 2.16 -2.03 16.43
CA GLU A 71 3.03 -3.08 15.91
C GLU A 71 2.26 -4.39 15.71
N GLY A 72 2.44 -5.00 14.54
CA GLY A 72 1.69 -6.20 14.15
C GLY A 72 0.29 -5.94 13.56
N MET A 73 -0.16 -4.68 13.48
CA MET A 73 -1.38 -4.35 12.72
C MET A 73 -1.23 -4.79 11.27
N LYS A 74 -2.18 -5.61 10.79
CA LYS A 74 -2.21 -6.02 9.39
C LYS A 74 -2.59 -4.83 8.49
N ILE A 75 -1.61 -4.33 7.74
CA ILE A 75 -1.85 -3.25 6.78
C ILE A 75 -2.65 -3.76 5.59
N GLN A 76 -3.87 -3.25 5.45
CA GLN A 76 -4.75 -3.53 4.31
C GLN A 76 -4.79 -2.36 3.32
N LYS A 77 -5.30 -2.62 2.11
CA LYS A 77 -5.58 -1.55 1.15
C LYS A 77 -6.66 -0.63 1.72
N CYS A 78 -6.50 0.68 1.51
CA CYS A 78 -7.46 1.68 1.99
C CYS A 78 -8.88 1.39 1.50
N GLU A 79 -9.03 0.83 0.29
CA GLU A 79 -10.31 0.51 -0.33
C GLU A 79 -11.10 -0.61 0.35
N THR A 80 -10.44 -1.44 1.18
CA THR A 80 -11.15 -2.47 1.94
C THR A 80 -12.16 -1.86 2.92
N CYS A 81 -11.87 -0.66 3.45
CA CYS A 81 -12.78 0.07 4.32
C CYS A 81 -13.30 1.37 3.69
N HIS A 82 -12.45 2.18 3.05
CA HIS A 82 -12.84 3.43 2.38
C HIS A 82 -13.48 3.18 1.03
N ASN A 83 -14.65 2.54 1.04
CA ASN A 83 -15.44 2.20 -0.13
C ASN A 83 -16.89 2.70 0.03
N LYS A 84 -17.74 2.34 -0.94
CA LYS A 84 -19.14 2.81 -1.00
C LYS A 84 -19.93 2.51 0.28
N SER A 85 -19.60 1.44 0.99
CA SER A 85 -20.25 1.00 2.23
C SER A 85 -19.74 1.74 3.47
N PHE A 86 -18.69 2.56 3.36
CA PHE A 86 -18.19 3.34 4.49
C PHE A 86 -19.23 4.40 4.89
N PRO A 87 -19.67 4.47 6.16
CA PRO A 87 -20.76 5.35 6.58
C PRO A 87 -20.51 6.83 6.29
N ASN A 88 -19.27 7.29 6.48
CA ASN A 88 -18.93 8.67 6.22
C ASN A 88 -18.75 8.92 4.72
N LYS A 89 -19.74 9.55 4.08
CA LYS A 89 -19.72 9.92 2.65
C LYS A 89 -18.53 10.80 2.25
N LYS A 90 -17.87 11.50 3.18
CA LYS A 90 -16.63 12.26 2.91
C LYS A 90 -15.39 11.36 2.79
N LEU A 91 -15.49 10.09 3.19
CA LEU A 91 -14.40 9.12 3.23
C LEU A 91 -14.73 7.78 2.53
N ASN A 92 -15.91 7.66 1.91
CA ASN A 92 -16.41 6.43 1.30
C ASN A 92 -15.81 6.07 -0.08
N LYS A 93 -14.62 6.59 -0.36
CA LYS A 93 -13.83 6.26 -1.55
C LYS A 93 -12.36 6.41 -1.20
N PRO A 94 -11.46 5.57 -1.74
CA PRO A 94 -10.03 5.67 -1.43
C PRO A 94 -9.47 7.03 -1.83
N MET A 95 -9.87 7.54 -3.00
CA MET A 95 -9.51 8.88 -3.46
C MET A 95 -9.86 9.97 -2.46
N LYS A 96 -11.04 9.90 -1.81
CA LYS A 96 -11.44 10.91 -0.83
C LYS A 96 -10.59 10.82 0.44
N ALA A 97 -10.30 9.59 0.90
CA ALA A 97 -9.43 9.36 2.04
C ALA A 97 -8.00 9.88 1.77
N PHE A 98 -7.41 9.53 0.63
CA PHE A 98 -6.10 10.05 0.20
C PHE A 98 -6.08 11.57 0.08
N HIS A 99 -7.06 12.17 -0.60
CA HIS A 99 -7.09 13.62 -0.75
C HIS A 99 -7.32 14.36 0.58
N LYS A 100 -8.07 13.77 1.51
CA LYS A 100 -8.21 14.35 2.85
C LYS A 100 -6.88 14.27 3.61
N ASN A 101 -6.28 13.09 3.66
CA ASN A 101 -5.08 12.85 4.48
C ASN A 101 -3.84 13.50 3.88
N CYS A 102 -3.47 13.11 2.65
CA CYS A 102 -2.25 13.55 1.99
C CYS A 102 -2.26 15.06 1.77
N LYS A 103 -3.33 15.61 1.14
CA LYS A 103 -3.39 17.06 0.91
C LYS A 103 -3.58 17.85 2.19
N GLY A 104 -4.24 17.27 3.20
CA GLY A 104 -4.41 17.91 4.51
C GLY A 104 -3.06 18.13 5.19
N CYS A 105 -2.30 17.06 5.37
CA CYS A 105 -0.94 17.12 5.91
C CYS A 105 -0.03 18.04 5.07
N HIS A 106 -0.08 17.92 3.74
CA HIS A 106 0.74 18.75 2.85
C HIS A 106 0.41 20.24 2.91
N LYS A 107 -0.84 20.64 3.19
CA LYS A 107 -1.16 22.06 3.40
C LYS A 107 -0.44 22.63 4.62
N THR A 108 -0.32 21.85 5.68
CA THR A 108 0.35 22.24 6.92
C THR A 108 1.88 22.20 6.79
N HIS A 109 2.40 21.24 6.02
CA HIS A 109 3.84 20.97 5.91
C HIS A 109 4.43 21.30 4.54
N HIS A 110 3.79 22.17 3.77
CA HIS A 110 4.27 22.66 2.47
C HIS A 110 4.59 21.56 1.44
N GLY A 111 3.82 20.48 1.45
CA GLY A 111 3.88 19.42 0.44
C GLY A 111 3.02 19.72 -0.79
N PRO A 112 3.05 18.84 -1.81
CA PRO A 112 2.25 19.02 -3.02
C PRO A 112 0.74 18.95 -2.74
N THR A 113 -0.01 19.92 -3.26
CA THR A 113 -1.47 20.03 -3.05
C THR A 113 -2.26 20.21 -4.34
N LYS A 114 -1.60 20.58 -5.44
CA LYS A 114 -2.23 20.71 -6.76
C LYS A 114 -2.32 19.35 -7.44
N CYS A 115 -3.34 19.16 -8.26
CA CYS A 115 -3.64 17.87 -8.90
C CYS A 115 -2.44 17.30 -9.67
N LYS A 116 -1.75 18.15 -10.45
CA LYS A 116 -0.62 17.76 -11.31
C LYS A 116 0.69 17.55 -10.55
N GLU A 117 0.79 18.01 -9.32
CA GLU A 117 2.00 17.82 -8.49
C GLU A 117 2.08 16.37 -7.98
N CYS A 118 0.93 15.75 -7.73
CA CYS A 118 0.83 14.33 -7.38
C CYS A 118 0.56 13.44 -8.61
N HIS A 119 -0.43 13.82 -9.45
CA HIS A 119 -0.79 13.10 -10.67
C HIS A 119 -0.01 13.66 -11.86
N LYS A 120 1.30 13.43 -11.85
CA LYS A 120 2.16 13.82 -12.97
C LYS A 120 1.72 13.06 -14.22
N LYS A 121 1.39 13.81 -15.28
CA LYS A 121 1.28 13.19 -16.61
C LYS A 121 2.68 12.71 -16.98
N LYS A 122 2.76 11.45 -17.40
CA LYS A 122 3.96 10.99 -18.10
C LYS A 122 4.06 11.74 -19.43
#